data_AF-A0A966YR87-F1
#
_entry.id   AF-A0A966YR87-F1
#
_cell.length_a   1.000
_cell.length_b   1.000
_cell.length_c   1.000
_cell.angle_alpha   90.00
_cell.angle_beta   90.00
_cell.angle_gamma   90.00
#
_symmetry.space_group_name_H-M   'P 1'
#
loop_
_entity.id
_entity.type
_entity.pdbx_description
1 polymer ?
#
loop_
_entity_poly.entity_id
_entity_poly.type
_entity_poly.pdbx_seq_one_letter_code
_entity_poly.pdbx_strand_id
1 'polypeptide(L)' 'MIEMTEADRRRVFNLGYYTWVEQQGTPFELFEERRHQSFWRNLRRYVGVWDSMISEFNERVASA' A
#
# COMPACT_ATOMS: atom_id res chain seq x y z
N MET A 1 -3.79 21.74 1.70
CA MET A 1 -3.20 20.52 2.27
C MET A 1 -3.36 20.63 3.78
N ILE A 2 -3.87 19.60 4.47
CA ILE A 2 -3.95 19.62 5.94
C ILE A 2 -2.55 19.26 6.46
N GLU A 3 -1.93 20.18 7.20
CA GLU A 3 -0.71 19.89 7.93
C GLU A 3 -1.05 18.98 9.11
N MET A 4 -0.36 17.84 9.18
CA MET A 4 -0.58 16.84 10.23
C MET A 4 0.60 16.84 11.19
N THR A 5 0.31 16.87 12.49
CA THR A 5 1.31 16.55 13.49
C THR A 5 1.65 15.06 13.44
N GLU A 6 2.73 14.64 14.10
CA GLU A 6 3.05 13.22 14.22
C GLU A 6 1.94 12.42 14.94
N ALA A 7 1.28 13.04 15.93
CA ALA A 7 0.15 12.43 16.61
C ALA A 7 -1.03 12.19 15.67
N ASP A 8 -1.32 13.14 14.78
CA ASP A 8 -2.39 13.01 13.78
C ASP A 8 -2.06 11.89 12.79
N ARG A 9 -0.81 11.83 12.31
CA ARG A 9 -0.36 10.77 11.38
C ARG A 9 -0.50 9.39 12.02
N ARG A 10 -0.08 9.25 13.28
CA ARG A 10 -0.22 8.00 14.03
C ARG A 10 -1.68 7.61 14.23
N ARG A 11 -2.57 8.58 14.51
CA ARG A 11 -4.00 8.32 14.65
C ARG A 11 -4.61 7.80 13.35
N VAL A 12 -4.31 8.44 12.22
CA VAL A 12 -4.78 7.99 10.90
C VAL A 12 -4.23 6.61 10.56
N PHE A 13 -2.96 6.35 10.83
CA PHE A 13 -2.38 5.01 10.64
C PHE A 13 -3.15 3.97 11.45
N ASN A 14 -3.36 4.20 12.75
CA ASN A 14 -4.06 3.27 13.63
C ASN A 14 -5.52 3.06 13.21
N LEU A 15 -6.20 4.03 12.61
CA LEU A 15 -7.54 3.82 12.04
C LEU A 15 -7.54 2.78 10.91
N GLY A 16 -6.44 2.68 10.16
CA GLY A 16 -6.27 1.67 9.12
C GLY A 16 -6.29 0.22 9.65
N TYR A 17 -5.99 0.00 10.93
CA TYR A 17 -6.01 -1.33 11.55
C TYR A 17 -7.38 -2.00 11.42
N TYR A 18 -8.47 -1.28 11.72
CA TYR A 18 -9.83 -1.81 11.69
C TYR A 18 -10.23 -2.30 10.29
N THR A 19 -9.81 -1.60 9.24
CA THR A 19 -10.14 -2.02 7.87
C THR A 19 -9.19 -3.10 7.37
N TRP A 20 -7.88 -2.90 7.49
CA TRP A 20 -6.92 -3.80 6.86
C TRP A 20 -6.74 -5.10 7.63
N VAL A 21 -6.61 -5.03 8.96
CA VAL A 21 -6.37 -6.20 9.79
C VAL A 21 -7.69 -6.89 10.12
N GLU A 22 -8.63 -6.20 10.74
CA GLU A 22 -9.86 -6.85 11.22
C GLU A 22 -10.82 -7.22 10.09
N GLN A 23 -11.10 -6.29 9.16
CA GLN A 23 -12.10 -6.54 8.10
C GLN A 23 -11.53 -7.31 6.91
N GLN A 24 -10.32 -6.97 6.45
CA GLN A 24 -9.71 -7.57 5.26
C GLN A 24 -8.75 -8.72 5.58
N GLY A 25 -8.46 -9.00 6.86
CA GLY A 25 -7.61 -10.12 7.27
C GLY A 25 -6.14 -9.96 6.92
N THR A 26 -5.66 -8.73 6.73
CA THR A 26 -4.22 -8.46 6.54
C THR A 26 -3.47 -8.89 7.80
N PRO A 27 -2.41 -9.71 7.70
CA PRO A 27 -1.57 -10.01 8.85
C PRO A 27 -1.07 -8.73 9.53
N PHE A 28 -1.16 -8.70 10.86
CA PHE A 28 -0.83 -7.51 11.64
C PHE A 28 0.59 -7.02 11.37
N GLU A 29 1.53 -7.95 11.20
CA GLU A 29 2.95 -7.72 10.96
C GLU A 29 3.16 -7.00 9.62
N LEU A 30 2.44 -7.40 8.57
CA LEU A 30 2.47 -6.74 7.27
C LEU A 30 1.81 -5.36 7.30
N PHE A 31 0.82 -5.16 8.17
CA PHE A 31 0.25 -3.85 8.41
C PHE A 31 1.26 -2.94 9.12
N GLU A 32 1.91 -3.42 10.19
CA GLU A 32 2.89 -2.64 10.97
C GLU A 32 4.12 -2.25 10.16
N GLU A 33 4.59 -3.08 9.21
CA GLU A 33 5.69 -2.73 8.31
C GLU A 33 5.43 -1.40 7.56
N ARG A 34 4.16 -1.11 7.24
CA ARG A 34 3.75 0.11 6.52
C ARG A 34 3.92 1.38 7.35
N ARG A 35 4.15 1.28 8.66
CA ARG A 35 4.48 2.41 9.54
C ARG A 35 5.79 3.07 9.12
N HIS A 36 6.74 2.28 8.60
CA HIS A 36 8.07 2.77 8.25
C HIS A 36 8.13 3.26 6.81
N GLN A 37 8.63 4.49 6.61
CA GLN A 37 8.79 5.05 5.26
C GLN A 37 9.75 4.24 4.37
N SER A 38 10.66 3.46 4.96
CA SER A 38 11.52 2.52 4.23
C SER A 38 10.72 1.46 3.48
N PHE A 39 9.63 0.95 4.03
CA PHE A 39 8.74 0.00 3.36
C PHE A 39 8.26 0.56 2.02
N TRP A 40 7.69 1.76 2.06
CA TRP A 40 7.17 2.44 0.88
C TRP A 40 8.26 2.82 -0.13
N ARG A 41 9.44 3.28 0.34
CA ARG A 41 10.57 3.57 -0.55
C ARG A 41 11.09 2.32 -1.24
N ASN A 42 11.20 1.21 -0.51
CA ASN A 42 11.68 -0.07 -1.05
C ASN A 42 10.72 -0.62 -2.10
N LEU A 43 9.41 -0.40 -1.94
CA LEU A 43 8.39 -0.84 -2.89
C LEU A 43 8.54 -0.20 -4.28
N ARG A 44 9.08 1.03 -4.35
CA ARG A 44 9.22 1.77 -5.62
C ARG A 44 10.04 1.05 -6.68
N ARG A 45 10.95 0.15 -6.28
CA ARG A 45 11.75 -0.65 -7.22
C ARG A 45 10.89 -1.58 -8.10
N TYR A 46 9.68 -1.91 -7.66
CA TYR A 46 8.78 -2.78 -8.40
C TYR A 46 7.82 -2.04 -9.33
N VAL A 47 7.76 -0.70 -9.27
CA VAL A 47 6.80 0.09 -10.06
C VAL A 47 6.91 -0.22 -11.56
N GLY A 48 8.13 -0.17 -12.13
CA GLY A 48 8.32 -0.49 -13.56
C GLY A 48 8.02 -1.95 -13.92
N VAL A 49 8.18 -2.88 -12.98
CA VAL A 49 7.81 -4.30 -13.17
C VAL A 49 6.29 -4.43 -13.25
N TRP A 50 5.57 -3.80 -12.31
CA TRP A 50 4.11 -3.80 -12.32
C TRP A 50 3.54 -3.11 -13.55
N ASP A 51 4.11 -1.97 -13.97
CA ASP A 51 3.67 -1.27 -15.19
C ASP A 51 3.78 -2.18 -16.43
N SER A 52 4.88 -2.95 -16.51
CA SER A 52 5.09 -3.92 -17.59
C SER A 52 4.05 -5.05 -17.53
N MET A 53 3.81 -5.62 -16.35
CA MET A 53 2.81 -6.68 -16.15
C MET A 53 1.38 -6.21 -16.46
N ILE A 54 1.04 -4.97 -16.09
CA ILE A 54 -0.27 -4.37 -16.35
C ILE A 54 -0.45 -4.16 -17.86
N SER A 55 0.58 -3.66 -18.55
CA SER A 55 0.54 -3.48 -20.01
C SER A 55 0.30 -4.81 -20.72
N GLU A 56 1.07 -5.85 -20.37
CA GLU A 56 0.91 -7.20 -20.95
C GLU A 56 -0.49 -7.76 -20.68
N PHE A 57 -1.00 -7.63 -19.45
CA PHE A 57 -2.34 -8.09 -19.10
C PHE A 57 -3.41 -7.39 -19.95
N ASN A 58 -3.32 -6.07 -20.09
CA ASN A 58 -4.28 -5.28 -20.84
C ASN A 58 -4.27 -5.63 -22.33
N GLU A 59 -3.09 -5.84 -22.93
CA GLU A 59 -2.96 -6.30 -24.32
C GLU A 59 -3.64 -7.65 -24.53
N ARG A 60 -3.42 -8.60 -23.61
CA ARG A 60 -4.04 -9.93 -23.67
C ARG A 60 -5.56 -9.85 -23.60
N VAL A 61 -6.11 -9.07 -22.67
CA VAL A 61 -7.55 -8.89 -22.51
C VAL A 61 -8.18 -8.16 -23.70
N ALA A 62 -7.49 -7.17 -24.28
CA ALA A 62 -7.99 -6.45 -25.45
C ALA A 62 -7.98 -7.29 -26.74
N SER A 63 -7.12 -8.31 -26.81
CA SER A 63 -7.02 -9.24 -27.95
C SER A 63 -7.99 -10.43 -27.89
N ALA A 64 -8.71 -10.61 -26.78
CA ALA A 64 -9.67 -11.70 -26.53
C ALA A 64 -11.11 -11.25 -26.81
#